data_AF-A0A2V8VFW5-F1
#
_entry.id   AF-A0A2V8VFW5-F1
#
_cell.length_a   1.000
_cell.length_b   1.000
_cell.length_c   1.000
_cell.angle_alpha   90.00
_cell.angle_beta   90.00
_cell.angle_gamma   90.00
#
_symmetry.space_group_name_H-M   'P 1'
#
loop_
_entity.id
_entity.type
_entity.pdbx_description
1 polymer ?
#
loop_
_entity_poly.entity_id
_entity_poly.type
_entity_poly.pdbx_seq_one_letter_code
_entity_poly.pdbx_strand_id
1 'polypeptide(L)' 'MPQQQMRKVTVMLPKDLVERATKATGVGLTPTIRKGLESVVVAGAYQRIRERRGKVHLMINVDELREDRD' A
#
# COMPACT_ATOMS: atom_id res chain seq x y z
N MET A 1 -9.11 -11.32 19.47
CA MET A 1 -9.00 -10.67 18.14
C MET A 1 -10.42 -10.40 17.67
N PRO A 2 -10.83 -9.15 17.39
CA PRO A 2 -12.16 -8.92 16.82
C PRO A 2 -12.29 -9.76 15.56
N GLN A 3 -13.37 -10.52 15.47
CA GLN A 3 -13.61 -11.48 14.39
C GLN A 3 -13.66 -10.69 13.07
N GLN A 4 -12.72 -10.94 12.15
CA GLN A 4 -12.70 -10.24 10.86
C GLN A 4 -13.97 -10.61 10.10
N GLN A 5 -14.94 -9.70 10.10
CA GLN A 5 -16.20 -9.90 9.41
C GLN A 5 -15.94 -9.78 7.90
N MET A 6 -15.96 -10.91 7.21
CA MET A 6 -15.71 -10.98 5.77
C MET A 6 -16.92 -10.46 4.99
N ARG A 7 -16.70 -9.51 4.07
CA ARG A 7 -17.72 -9.02 3.13
C ARG A 7 -17.45 -9.59 1.74
N LYS A 8 -18.42 -10.33 1.18
CA LYS A 8 -18.37 -10.77 -0.22
C LYS A 8 -18.55 -9.55 -1.14
N VAL A 9 -17.73 -9.48 -2.19
CA VAL A 9 -17.79 -8.43 -3.20
C VAL A 9 -17.86 -9.09 -4.58
N THR A 10 -18.76 -8.61 -5.44
CA THR A 10 -18.86 -9.04 -6.84
C THR A 10 -18.57 -7.82 -7.71
N VAL A 11 -17.57 -7.91 -8.57
CA VAL A 11 -17.16 -6.82 -9.46
C VAL A 11 -16.82 -7.39 -10.84
N MET A 12 -17.05 -6.59 -11.87
CA MET A 12 -16.57 -6.88 -13.23
C MET A 12 -15.22 -6.18 -13.41
N LEU A 13 -14.19 -6.94 -13.75
CA LEU A 13 -12.84 -6.43 -13.95
C LEU A 13 -12.35 -6.80 -15.36
N PRO A 14 -11.52 -5.95 -16.00
CA PRO A 14 -10.87 -6.32 -17.25
C PRO A 14 -10.03 -7.60 -17.06
N LYS A 15 -10.15 -8.54 -18.00
CA LYS A 15 -9.43 -9.82 -17.97
C LYS A 15 -7.92 -9.63 -17.85
N ASP A 16 -7.37 -8.76 -18.69
CA ASP A 16 -5.94 -8.45 -18.71
C ASP A 16 -5.45 -7.87 -17.36
N LEU A 17 -6.25 -7.05 -16.70
CA LEU A 17 -5.89 -6.51 -15.38
C LEU A 17 -5.80 -7.63 -14.34
N VAL A 18 -6.77 -8.56 -14.34
CA VAL A 18 -6.79 -9.71 -13.43
C VAL A 18 -5.56 -10.58 -13.65
N GLU A 19 -5.23 -10.89 -14.91
CA GLU A 19 -4.08 -11.73 -15.26
C GLU A 19 -2.74 -11.08 -14.88
N ARG A 20 -2.55 -9.80 -15.19
CA ARG A 20 -1.34 -9.08 -14.83
C ARG A 20 -1.19 -8.95 -13.32
N ALA A 21 -2.27 -8.66 -12.61
CA ALA A 21 -2.24 -8.50 -11.16
C ALA A 21 -1.89 -9.82 -10.45
N THR A 22 -2.51 -10.94 -10.81
CA THR A 22 -2.19 -12.24 -10.23
C THR A 22 -0.80 -12.72 -10.60
N LYS A 23 -0.34 -12.46 -11.84
CA LYS A 23 1.04 -12.75 -12.25
C LYS A 23 2.06 -11.93 -11.45
N ALA A 24 1.79 -10.66 -11.19
CA ALA A 24 2.68 -9.78 -10.43
C ALA A 24 2.75 -10.16 -8.94
N THR A 25 1.66 -10.64 -8.35
CA THR A 25 1.63 -11.07 -6.95
C THR A 25 2.03 -12.53 -6.75
N GLY A 26 1.99 -13.36 -7.80
CA GLY A 26 2.27 -14.79 -7.76
C GLY A 26 1.22 -15.62 -7.02
N VAL A 27 0.06 -15.03 -6.72
CA VAL A 27 -1.02 -15.66 -5.93
C VAL A 27 -2.37 -15.46 -6.61
N GLY A 28 -3.40 -16.17 -6.12
CA GLY A 28 -4.76 -16.05 -6.64
C GLY A 28 -5.37 -14.64 -6.54
N LEU A 29 -6.54 -14.46 -7.15
CA LEU A 29 -7.19 -13.14 -7.24
C LEU A 29 -7.59 -12.56 -5.87
N THR A 30 -8.14 -13.37 -4.96
CA THR A 30 -8.57 -12.89 -3.63
C THR A 30 -7.44 -12.28 -2.80
N PRO A 31 -6.28 -12.95 -2.58
CA PRO A 31 -5.16 -12.33 -1.86
C PRO A 31 -4.57 -11.13 -2.62
N THR A 32 -4.61 -11.14 -3.95
CA THR A 32 -4.20 -10.00 -4.79
C THR A 32 -5.08 -8.77 -4.55
N ILE A 33 -6.41 -8.94 -4.54
CA ILE A 33 -7.37 -7.87 -4.25
C ILE A 33 -7.16 -7.35 -2.83
N ARG A 34 -6.98 -8.23 -1.84
CA ARG A 34 -6.71 -7.82 -0.45
C ARG A 34 -5.48 -6.93 -0.35
N LYS A 35 -4.35 -7.38 -0.91
CA LYS A 35 -3.10 -6.61 -0.94
C LYS A 35 -3.25 -5.28 -1.68
N GLY A 36 -4.03 -5.28 -2.77
CA GLY A 36 -4.36 -4.06 -3.51
C GLY A 36 -5.14 -3.05 -2.66
N LEU A 37 -6.18 -3.49 -1.95
CA LEU A 37 -6.97 -2.65 -1.05
C LEU A 37 -6.13 -2.09 0.10
N GLU A 38 -5.29 -2.91 0.73
CA GLU A 38 -4.35 -2.48 1.76
C GLU A 38 -3.40 -1.39 1.22
N SER A 39 -2.88 -1.59 0.01
CA SER A 39 -2.00 -0.63 -0.66
C SER A 39 -2.69 0.72 -0.92
N VAL A 40 -3.97 0.72 -1.29
CA VAL A 40 -4.76 1.96 -1.48
C VAL A 40 -4.94 2.72 -0.18
N VAL A 41 -5.23 2.02 0.93
CA VAL A 41 -5.36 2.64 2.27
C VAL A 41 -4.06 3.34 2.65
N VAL A 42 -2.92 2.66 2.47
CA VAL A 42 -1.59 3.22 2.78
C VAL A 42 -1.23 4.35 1.82
N ALA A 43 -1.54 4.23 0.52
CA ALA A 43 -1.29 5.27 -0.47
C ALA A 43 -1.98 6.60 -0.11
N GLY A 44 -3.19 6.55 0.46
CA GLY A 44 -3.87 7.73 0.97
C GLY A 44 -3.14 8.40 2.15
N ALA A 45 -2.47 7.64 3.02
CA ALA A 45 -1.62 8.20 4.06
C ALA A 45 -0.38 8.89 3.46
N TYR A 46 0.28 8.27 2.50
CA TYR A 46 1.43 8.88 1.81
C TYR A 46 1.06 10.14 1.04
N GLN A 47 -0.11 10.20 0.40
CA GLN A 47 -0.57 11.43 -0.25
C GLN A 47 -0.75 12.58 0.75
N ARG A 48 -1.40 12.32 1.89
CA ARG A 48 -1.58 13.34 2.95
C ARG A 48 -0.25 13.85 3.50
N ILE A 49 0.76 12.98 3.65
CA ILE A 49 2.11 13.39 4.04
C ILE A 49 2.75 14.23 2.93
N ARG A 50 2.64 13.82 1.66
CA ARG A 50 3.16 14.59 0.51
C ARG A 50 2.54 15.98 0.41
N GLU A 51 1.25 16.15 0.68
CA GLU A 51 0.57 17.45 0.70
C GLU A 51 1.09 18.42 1.78
N ARG A 52 1.78 17.90 2.79
CA ARG A 52 2.44 18.65 3.87
C ARG A 52 3.93 18.89 3.60
N ARG A 53 4.49 18.33 2.51
CA ARG A 53 5.88 18.55 2.10
C ARG A 53 6.12 20.04 1.84
N GLY A 54 7.14 20.61 2.48
CA GLY A 54 7.45 22.05 2.39
C GLY A 54 6.57 22.96 3.25
N LYS A 55 5.49 22.44 3.86
CA LYS A 55 4.65 23.18 4.82
C LYS A 55 5.06 22.93 6.26
N VAL A 56 5.74 21.81 6.52
CA VAL A 56 6.25 21.44 7.84
C VAL A 56 7.78 21.36 7.75
N HIS A 57 8.47 22.06 8.65
CA HIS A 57 9.92 22.00 8.77
C HIS A 57 10.32 20.70 9.46
N LEU A 58 10.66 19.68 8.68
CA LEU A 58 11.19 18.42 9.18
C LEU A 58 12.71 18.60 9.36
N MET A 59 13.15 18.94 10.58
CA MET A 59 14.56 18.83 10.94
C MET A 59 14.89 17.35 11.12
N ILE A 60 15.38 16.73 10.06
CA ILE A 60 15.93 15.37 10.12
C ILE A 60 17.40 15.49 9.73
N ASN A 61 18.30 15.31 10.70
CA ASN A 61 19.72 15.22 10.44
C ASN A 61 20.02 13.80 9.91
N VAL A 62 20.23 13.70 8.60
CA VAL A 62 20.46 12.40 7.93
C VAL A 62 21.79 11.78 8.37
N ASP A 63 22.76 12.57 8.82
CA ASP A 63 24.05 12.07 9.32
C ASP A 63 23.93 11.44 10.72
N GLU A 64 22.97 11.87 11.55
CA GLU A 64 22.70 11.27 12.87
C GLU A 64 21.90 9.96 12.79
N LEU A 65 21.20 9.71 11.68
CA LEU A 65 20.33 8.55 11.51
C LEU A 65 20.98 7.36 10.79
N ARG A 66 22.19 7.51 10.26
CA ARG A 66 22.91 6.43 9.56
C ARG A 66 23.79 5.68 10.55
N GLU A 67 23.29 4.55 11.04
CA GLU A 67 24.05 3.62 11.89
C GLU A 67 25.03 2.74 11.07
N ASP A 68 24.87 2.62 9.75
CA ASP A 68 25.76 1.88 8.84
C ASP A 68 27.01 2.71 8.42
N ARG A 69 27.79 3.18 9.40
CA ARG A 69 29.15 3.71 9.16
C ARG A 69 30.15 2.84 9.92
N ASP A 70 30.35 1.60 9.46
CA ASP A 70 31.54 0.77 9.74
C ASP A 70 31.72 -0.27 8.62
#